data_AF-A0A938NWE5-F1
#
_entry.id   AF-A0A938NWE5-F1
#
_cell.length_a   1.000
_cell.length_b   1.000
_cell.length_c   1.000
_cell.angle_alpha   90.00
_cell.angle_beta   90.00
_cell.angle_gamma   90.00
#
_symmetry.space_group_name_H-M   'P 1'
#
loop_
_entity.id
_entity.type
_entity.pdbx_description
1 polymer ?
#
loop_
_entity_poly.entity_id
_entity_poly.type
_entity_poly.pdbx_seq_one_letter_code
_entity_poly.pdbx_strand_id
1 'polypeptide(L)' 'KVTPVISLTNGNLKGKHLQRNDFGNSWRVFFDVEPVDKTKPVEMRCFLQSDDLPRSETWTYFWIP' A
#
# COMPACT_ATOMS: atom_id res chain seq x y z
N LYS A 1 -15.98 -5.42 4.54
CA LYS A 1 -14.70 -6.19 4.59
C LYS A 1 -13.54 -5.22 4.37
N VAL A 2 -12.54 -5.17 5.25
CA VAL A 2 -11.39 -4.23 5.07
C VAL A 2 -10.43 -4.77 4.01
N THR A 3 -10.00 -3.90 3.09
CA THR A 3 -9.06 -4.24 2.01
C THR A 3 -8.10 -3.07 1.74
N PRO A 4 -6.82 -3.33 1.42
CA PRO A 4 -5.91 -2.29 0.98
C PRO A 4 -6.05 -2.04 -0.52
N VAL A 5 -6.13 -0.76 -0.89
CA VAL A 5 -6.02 -0.27 -2.26
C VAL A 5 -4.64 0.32 -2.42
N ILE A 6 -3.86 -0.20 -3.37
CA ILE A 6 -2.47 0.17 -3.60
C ILE A 6 -2.32 0.58 -5.07
N SER A 7 -1.67 1.71 -5.30
CA SER A 7 -1.27 2.16 -6.63
C SER A 7 0.21 2.51 -6.65
N LEU A 8 0.89 2.16 -7.73
CA LEU A 8 2.32 2.34 -7.91
C LEU A 8 2.60 3.07 -9.22
N THR A 9 3.61 3.94 -9.24
CA THR A 9 4.24 4.43 -10.48
C THR A 9 5.61 3.76 -10.62
N ASN A 10 5.99 3.37 -11.84
CA ASN A 10 7.28 2.70 -12.10
C ASN A 10 7.55 1.46 -11.21
N GLY A 11 6.51 0.80 -10.70
CA GLY A 11 6.64 -0.32 -9.78
C GLY A 11 5.62 -1.42 -10.04
N ASN A 12 6.06 -2.67 -9.87
CA ASN A 12 5.22 -3.85 -9.91
C ASN A 12 4.93 -4.33 -8.49
N LEU A 13 3.64 -4.50 -8.17
CA LEU A 13 3.21 -5.09 -6.91
C LEU A 13 3.41 -6.61 -6.96
N LYS A 14 4.24 -7.17 -6.08
CA LYS A 14 4.51 -8.62 -6.04
C LYS A 14 3.62 -9.37 -5.05
N GLY A 15 3.28 -8.71 -3.94
CA GLY A 15 2.43 -9.28 -2.90
C GLY A 15 1.78 -8.16 -2.09
N LYS A 16 0.61 -8.45 -1.51
CA LYS A 16 -0.03 -7.59 -0.53
C LYS A 16 -0.67 -8.42 0.58
N HIS A 17 -0.46 -7.98 1.81
CA HIS A 17 -0.97 -8.62 3.01
C HIS A 17 -1.65 -7.58 3.88
N LEU A 18 -2.83 -7.94 4.41
CA LEU A 18 -3.56 -7.16 5.39
C LEU A 18 -3.66 -7.99 6.66
N GLN A 19 -3.15 -7.45 7.76
CA GLN A 19 -3.17 -8.11 9.06
C GLN A 19 -3.97 -7.25 10.05
N ARG A 20 -4.90 -7.89 10.78
CA ARG A 20 -5.50 -7.26 11.95
C ARG A 20 -4.44 -7.14 13.03
N ASN A 21 -4.28 -5.95 13.58
CA ASN A 21 -3.44 -5.72 14.75
C ASN A 21 -4.35 -5.60 15.97
N ASP A 22 -4.39 -6.67 16.77
CA ASP A 22 -5.23 -6.76 17.96
C ASP A 22 -4.77 -5.77 19.04
N PHE A 23 -3.49 -5.40 19.03
CA PHE A 23 -3.00 -4.31 19.85
C PHE A 23 -3.44 -2.97 19.24
N GLY A 24 -4.45 -2.35 19.84
CA GLY A 24 -4.96 -1.03 19.45
C GLY A 24 -6.04 -1.04 18.36
N ASN A 25 -6.69 -2.18 18.09
CA ASN A 25 -7.80 -2.27 17.13
C ASN A 25 -7.49 -1.65 15.75
N SER A 26 -6.27 -1.88 15.26
CA SER A 26 -5.76 -1.27 14.04
C SER A 26 -5.56 -2.32 12.94
N TRP A 27 -5.24 -1.85 11.74
CA TRP A 27 -4.89 -2.69 10.61
C TRP A 27 -3.47 -2.37 10.18
N ARG A 28 -2.73 -3.41 9.78
CA ARG A 28 -1.39 -3.28 9.21
C ARG A 28 -1.41 -3.80 7.78
N VAL A 29 -0.85 -3.00 6.87
CA VAL A 29 -0.67 -3.38 5.47
C VAL A 29 0.81 -3.63 5.24
N PHE A 30 1.13 -4.71 4.55
CA PHE A 30 2.44 -4.99 3.99
C PHE A 30 2.29 -5.22 2.50
N PHE A 31 3.24 -4.75 1.71
CA PHE A 31 3.29 -5.04 0.30
C PHE A 31 4.71 -4.90 -0.25
N ASP A 32 5.02 -5.73 -1.22
CA ASP A 32 6.33 -5.79 -1.87
C ASP A 32 6.27 -5.11 -3.23
N VAL A 33 7.25 -4.24 -3.50
CA VAL A 33 7.35 -3.49 -4.75
C VAL A 33 8.68 -3.77 -5.43
N GLU A 34 8.61 -4.14 -6.71
CA GLU A 34 9.78 -4.23 -7.58
C GLU A 34 9.77 -3.06 -8.58
N PRO A 35 10.81 -2.19 -8.62
CA PRO A 35 10.91 -1.15 -9.64
C PRO A 35 10.94 -1.73 -11.05
N VAL A 36 10.18 -1.14 -11.96
CA VAL A 36 10.23 -1.48 -13.39
C VAL A 36 11.53 -0.97 -14.00
N ASP A 37 11.83 0.30 -13.79
CA ASP A 37 13.12 0.93 -14.12
C ASP A 37 13.85 1.29 -12.83
N LYS A 38 14.98 0.62 -12.57
CA LYS A 38 15.78 0.78 -11.34
C LYS A 38 16.47 2.15 -11.23
N THR A 39 16.47 2.95 -12.29
CA THR A 39 17.08 4.29 -12.29
C THR A 39 16.07 5.40 -12.03
N LYS A 40 14.78 5.05 -11.95
CA LYS A 40 13.69 6.01 -11.76
C LYS A 40 13.02 5.83 -10.41
N PRO A 41 12.51 6.92 -9.82
CA PRO A 41 11.73 6.82 -8.59
C PRO A 41 10.48 5.97 -8.75
N VAL A 42 9.98 5.47 -7.62
CA VAL A 42 8.72 4.74 -7.47
C VAL A 42 7.83 5.52 -6.52
N GLU A 43 6.69 6.00 -7.00
CA GLU A 43 5.66 6.57 -6.14
C GLU A 43 4.68 5.49 -5.72
N MET A 44 4.38 5.41 -4.43
CA MET A 44 3.49 4.43 -3.85
C MET A 44 2.38 5.16 -3.10
N ARG A 45 1.14 4.75 -3.35
CA ARG A 45 -0.02 5.21 -2.56
C ARG A 45 -0.78 4.01 -2.03
N CYS A 46 -1.23 4.11 -0.79
CA CYS A 46 -2.02 3.07 -0.14
C CYS A 46 -3.09 3.70 0.76
N PHE A 47 -4.32 3.19 0.69
CA PHE A 47 -5.35 3.47 1.69
C PHE A 47 -6.17 2.20 1.97
N LEU A 48 -6.83 2.17 3.12
CA LEU A 48 -7.77 1.11 3.48
C LEU A 48 -9.18 1.50 3.09
N GLN A 49 -9.93 0.54 2.56
CA GLN A 49 -11.36 0.70 2.31
C GLN A 49 -12.18 -0.44 2.95
N SER A 50 -13.44 -0.15 3.26
CA SER A 50 -14.45 -1.16 3.57
C SER A 50 -15.74 -0.76 2.88
N ASP A 51 -16.31 -1.73 2.15
CA ASP A 51 -17.58 -1.60 1.43
C ASP A 51 -17.51 -0.41 0.45
N ASP A 52 -16.40 -0.39 -0.30
CA ASP A 52 -16.02 0.61 -1.30
C ASP A 52 -15.92 2.06 -0.80
N LEU A 53 -15.90 2.26 0.52
CA LEU A 53 -15.67 3.55 1.16
C LEU A 53 -14.29 3.62 1.81
N PRO A 54 -13.55 4.74 1.66
CA PRO A 54 -12.26 4.94 2.29
C PRO A 54 -12.39 4.98 3.82
N ARG A 55 -11.45 4.34 4.52
CA ARG A 55 -11.42 4.20 5.99
C ARG A 55 -10.12 4.69 6.62
N SER A 56 -9.16 5.10 5.80
CA SER A 56 -7.94 5.76 6.23
C SER A 56 -7.64 6.94 5.32
N GLU A 57 -6.71 7.78 5.75
CA GLU A 57 -5.99 8.66 4.83
C GLU A 57 -5.24 7.85 3.75
N THR A 58 -4.75 8.56 2.74
CA THR A 58 -3.86 7.98 1.73
C THR A 58 -2.41 8.13 2.19
N TRP A 59 -1.80 7.02 2.60
CA TRP A 59 -0.37 6.94 2.79
C TRP A 59 0.30 7.08 1.43
N THR A 60 1.21 8.04 1.31
CA THR A 60 1.99 8.29 0.09
C THR A 60 3.47 8.21 0.43
N TYR A 61 4.23 7.47 -0.36
CA TYR A 61 5.67 7.35 -0.19
C TYR A 61 6.37 7.39 -1.54
N PHE A 62 7.44 8.17 -1.59
CA PHE A 62 8.27 8.32 -2.78
C PHE A 62 9.61 7.65 -2.53
N TRP A 63 9.86 6.54 -3.21
CA TRP A 63 11.10 5.79 -3.10
C TRP A 63 12.03 6.16 -4.25
N ILE A 64 13.24 6.60 -3.91
CA ILE A 64 14.35 6.81 -4.85
C ILE A 64 15.32 5.62 -4.67
N PRO A 65 15.53 4.80 -5.71
CA PRO A 65 16.42 3.62 -5.65
C PRO A 65 17.88 3.94 -5.30
#